data_AF-A0A2R6NRG5-F1
#
_entry.id   AF-A0A2R6NRG5-F1
#
_cell.length_a   1.000
_cell.length_b   1.000
_cell.length_c   1.000
_cell.angle_alpha   90.00
_cell.angle_beta   90.00
_cell.angle_gamma   90.00
#
_symmetry.space_group_name_H-M   'P 1'
#
loop_
_entity.id
_entity.type
_entity.pdbx_description
1 polymer ?
#
loop_
_entity_poly.entity_id
_entity_poly.type
_entity_poly.pdbx_seq_one_letter_code
_entity_poly.pdbx_strand_id
1 'polypeptide(L)'
;MAETESPAQPHEVDEDEDADIIHRYNPSALDVTERFWRDLQPWLEECGYLLRPRYRPGWIPSWIGTNKRWFDCEDAFTRETRVLDATRISDGAIVSLKRVGKDGDTESKEVDIAQLFSSEALAKDKRNHCAPVYDVLKVPGKTILAMPLLREHDNPRQHTIWEAVEFFRQIFQGLSFMHEQHVAHRDCKSDNITMDPKPLYPVMYHPAEDDIKSDFSGRAKRFTRTSHPVKYYLIDFELSRMYDPNGPPPLETKFIAYP
;
A
#
# COMPACT_ATOMS: atom_id res chain seq x y z
N MET A 1 -18.43 -30.52 -9.91
CA MET A 1 -17.09 -30.00 -10.22
C MET A 1 -17.34 -28.65 -10.83
N ALA A 2 -17.12 -27.58 -10.06
CA ALA A 2 -17.31 -26.22 -10.53
C ALA A 2 -16.02 -25.80 -11.25
N GLU A 3 -16.14 -25.47 -12.53
CA GLU A 3 -15.07 -24.85 -13.31
C GLU A 3 -14.93 -23.41 -12.83
N THR A 4 -13.80 -23.11 -12.20
CA THR A 4 -13.38 -21.74 -11.90
C THR A 4 -12.95 -21.08 -13.21
N GLU A 5 -13.78 -20.20 -13.75
CA GLU A 5 -13.43 -19.38 -14.92
C GLU A 5 -12.28 -18.42 -14.58
N SER A 6 -11.31 -18.33 -15.51
CA SER A 6 -10.16 -17.42 -15.41
C SER A 6 -10.59 -15.99 -15.73
N PRO A 7 -10.01 -14.95 -15.09
CA PRO A 7 -10.40 -13.57 -15.32
C PRO A 7 -10.02 -13.08 -16.73
N ALA A 8 -10.85 -12.19 -17.28
CA ALA A 8 -10.59 -11.52 -18.54
C ALA A 8 -9.27 -10.74 -18.50
N GLN A 9 -8.47 -10.81 -19.58
CA GLN A 9 -7.21 -10.10 -19.68
C GLN A 9 -7.44 -8.57 -19.77
N PRO A 10 -6.76 -7.76 -18.94
CA PRO A 10 -6.74 -6.31 -19.14
C PRO A 10 -5.99 -5.96 -20.44
N HIS A 11 -6.37 -4.86 -21.08
CA HIS A 11 -5.70 -4.34 -22.27
C HIS A 11 -4.22 -4.02 -21.97
N GLU A 12 -3.30 -4.67 -22.68
CA GLU A 12 -1.87 -4.32 -22.70
C GLU A 12 -1.70 -2.94 -23.35
N VAL A 13 -0.95 -2.05 -22.69
CA VAL A 13 -0.56 -0.75 -23.24
C VAL A 13 0.96 -0.63 -23.03
N ASP A 14 1.70 -0.47 -24.12
CA ASP A 14 3.14 -0.22 -24.10
C ASP A 14 3.44 1.12 -23.42
N GLU A 15 4.18 1.11 -22.30
CA GLU A 15 4.53 2.30 -21.51
C GLU A 15 5.71 3.12 -22.09
N ASP A 16 6.26 2.73 -23.24
CA ASP A 16 7.46 3.37 -23.83
C ASP A 16 7.17 4.61 -24.70
N GLU A 17 5.91 5.05 -24.86
CA GLU A 17 5.57 6.27 -25.64
C GLU A 17 5.25 7.54 -24.82
N ASP A 18 5.14 7.49 -23.48
CA ASP A 18 4.66 8.64 -22.67
C ASP A 18 5.72 9.25 -21.74
N ALA A 19 6.89 9.58 -22.28
CA ALA A 19 7.74 10.61 -21.69
C ALA A 19 7.23 12.00 -22.14
N ASP A 20 6.75 12.80 -21.18
CA ASP A 20 6.30 14.22 -21.31
C ASP A 20 4.84 14.53 -21.72
N ILE A 21 3.85 13.92 -21.04
CA ILE A 21 2.55 14.57 -20.87
C ILE A 21 2.33 14.85 -19.39
N ILE A 22 2.35 16.14 -19.02
CA ILE A 22 1.78 16.61 -17.74
C ILE A 22 0.29 16.27 -17.79
N HIS A 23 -0.09 15.09 -17.29
CA HIS A 23 -1.50 14.74 -17.13
C HIS A 23 -2.10 15.66 -16.07
N ARG A 24 -2.77 16.71 -16.55
CA ARG A 24 -3.58 17.59 -15.71
C ARG A 24 -4.69 16.72 -15.10
N TYR A 25 -4.61 16.53 -13.78
CA TYR A 25 -5.61 15.78 -13.02
C TYR A 25 -7.03 16.20 -13.42
N ASN A 26 -7.81 15.23 -13.88
CA ASN A 26 -9.20 15.41 -14.28
C ASN A 26 -10.09 14.62 -13.33
N PRO A 27 -10.79 15.25 -12.38
CA PRO A 27 -11.64 14.53 -11.44
C PRO A 27 -12.78 13.81 -12.15
N SER A 28 -13.20 14.25 -13.35
CA SER A 28 -14.37 13.72 -14.07
C SER A 28 -14.04 12.54 -15.01
N ALA A 29 -12.80 12.08 -15.06
CA ALA A 29 -12.39 10.95 -15.89
C ALA A 29 -11.41 10.05 -15.12
N LEU A 30 -11.36 8.77 -15.50
CA LEU A 30 -10.33 7.85 -15.03
C LEU A 30 -9.11 7.94 -15.95
N ASP A 31 -7.91 8.03 -15.40
CA ASP A 31 -6.68 7.91 -16.18
C ASP A 31 -6.38 6.45 -16.60
N VAL A 32 -5.29 6.24 -17.35
CA VAL A 32 -4.86 4.90 -17.84
C VAL A 32 -4.65 3.91 -16.68
N THR A 33 -4.06 4.38 -15.59
CA THR A 33 -3.72 3.54 -14.44
C THR A 33 -4.90 3.28 -13.52
N GLU A 34 -5.88 4.19 -13.44
CA GLU A 34 -7.14 3.98 -12.73
C GLU A 34 -8.05 2.97 -13.45
N ARG A 35 -8.00 2.92 -14.80
CA ARG A 35 -8.76 1.95 -15.59
C ARG A 35 -8.38 0.51 -15.28
N PHE A 36 -7.10 0.23 -15.01
CA PHE A 36 -6.66 -1.09 -14.53
C PHE A 36 -7.44 -1.54 -13.30
N TRP A 37 -7.57 -0.69 -12.29
CA TRP A 37 -8.28 -1.00 -11.06
C TRP A 37 -9.79 -1.14 -11.28
N ARG A 38 -10.37 -0.28 -12.12
CA ARG A 38 -11.79 -0.38 -12.51
C ARG A 38 -12.10 -1.74 -13.15
N ASP A 39 -11.26 -2.15 -14.10
CA ASP A 39 -11.48 -3.38 -14.86
C ASP A 39 -11.30 -4.62 -13.99
N LEU A 40 -10.43 -4.53 -12.97
CA LEU A 40 -10.21 -5.61 -12.01
C LEU A 40 -11.25 -5.67 -10.88
N GLN A 41 -12.03 -4.60 -10.67
CA GLN A 41 -12.93 -4.51 -9.52
C GLN A 41 -13.88 -5.72 -9.38
N PRO A 42 -14.56 -6.22 -10.44
CA PRO A 42 -15.53 -7.30 -10.27
C PRO A 42 -14.87 -8.56 -9.68
N TRP A 43 -13.66 -8.87 -10.13
CA TRP A 43 -12.88 -9.98 -9.62
C TRP A 43 -12.34 -9.73 -8.21
N LEU A 44 -11.91 -8.51 -7.89
CA LEU A 44 -11.50 -8.15 -6.53
C LEU A 44 -12.65 -8.34 -5.53
N GLU A 45 -13.88 -8.02 -5.94
CA GLU A 45 -15.07 -8.21 -5.10
C GLU A 45 -15.32 -9.70 -4.81
N GLU A 46 -15.17 -10.58 -5.79
CA GLU A 46 -15.20 -12.03 -5.60
C GLU A 46 -14.09 -12.51 -4.65
N CYS A 47 -12.92 -11.87 -4.69
CA CYS A 47 -11.82 -12.10 -3.76
C CYS A 47 -12.03 -11.48 -2.37
N GLY A 48 -13.15 -10.80 -2.12
CA GLY A 48 -13.47 -10.19 -0.83
C GLY A 48 -13.00 -8.74 -0.66
N TYR A 49 -12.68 -8.04 -1.73
CA TYR A 49 -12.14 -6.67 -1.73
C TYR A 49 -12.97 -5.72 -2.59
N LEU A 50 -13.61 -4.74 -1.96
CA LEU A 50 -14.47 -3.78 -2.63
C LEU A 50 -13.77 -2.43 -2.81
N LEU A 51 -13.55 -2.02 -4.06
CA LEU A 51 -13.00 -0.69 -4.36
C LEU A 51 -14.03 0.43 -4.14
N ARG A 52 -13.53 1.66 -3.95
CA ARG A 52 -14.33 2.88 -3.87
C ARG A 52 -15.18 3.07 -5.14
N PRO A 53 -16.34 3.77 -5.08
CA PRO A 53 -17.26 3.93 -6.21
C PRO A 53 -16.59 4.40 -7.52
N ARG A 54 -15.56 5.24 -7.43
CA ARG A 54 -14.76 5.73 -8.56
C ARG A 54 -14.20 4.61 -9.46
N TYR A 55 -13.81 3.49 -8.86
CA TYR A 55 -13.17 2.37 -9.56
C TYR A 55 -14.14 1.21 -9.81
N ARG A 56 -15.43 1.48 -9.94
CA ARG A 56 -16.42 0.46 -10.30
C ARG A 56 -16.82 0.60 -11.77
N PRO A 57 -17.11 -0.51 -12.48
CA PRO A 57 -17.61 -0.44 -13.85
C PRO A 57 -18.85 0.47 -13.96
N GLY A 58 -18.86 1.34 -14.98
CA GLY A 58 -19.94 2.28 -15.20
C GLY A 58 -19.98 3.49 -14.24
N TRP A 59 -18.90 3.76 -13.49
CA TRP A 59 -18.81 4.94 -12.64
C TRP A 59 -19.12 6.24 -13.41
N ILE A 60 -20.01 7.04 -12.83
CA ILE A 60 -20.33 8.40 -13.26
C ILE A 60 -19.99 9.30 -12.07
N PRO A 61 -19.22 10.40 -12.27
CA PRO A 61 -18.83 11.26 -11.16
C PRO A 61 -20.05 11.80 -10.42
N SER A 62 -20.04 11.71 -9.08
CA SER A 62 -21.23 11.96 -8.25
C SER A 62 -21.73 13.41 -8.24
N TRP A 63 -20.96 14.34 -8.81
CA TRP A 63 -21.37 15.74 -9.03
C TRP A 63 -22.13 15.97 -10.33
N ILE A 64 -22.03 15.08 -11.32
CA ILE A 64 -22.69 15.24 -12.62
C ILE A 64 -24.21 15.18 -12.44
N GLY A 65 -24.93 16.17 -13.01
CA GLY A 65 -26.39 16.28 -12.87
C GLY A 65 -26.87 16.79 -11.52
N THR A 66 -25.97 17.28 -10.66
CA THR A 66 -26.29 17.83 -9.34
C THR A 66 -25.76 19.25 -9.17
N ASN A 67 -26.07 19.89 -8.04
CA ASN A 67 -25.48 21.18 -7.64
C ASN A 67 -24.18 21.03 -6.82
N LYS A 68 -23.67 19.80 -6.66
CA LYS A 68 -22.43 19.56 -5.90
C LYS A 68 -21.22 20.03 -6.71
N ARG A 69 -20.21 20.53 -6.00
CA ARG A 69 -18.90 20.79 -6.61
C ARG A 69 -18.08 19.52 -6.52
N TRP A 70 -17.25 19.24 -7.51
CA TRP A 70 -16.47 18.00 -7.58
C TRP A 70 -15.61 17.78 -6.33
N PHE A 71 -15.04 18.83 -5.75
CA PHE A 71 -14.19 18.75 -4.56
C PHE A 71 -14.97 18.56 -3.25
N ASP A 72 -16.31 18.60 -3.28
CA ASP A 72 -17.16 18.19 -2.16
C ASP A 72 -17.52 16.69 -2.24
N CYS A 73 -17.05 15.98 -3.28
CA CYS A 73 -17.38 14.58 -3.56
C CYS A 73 -16.16 13.68 -3.38
N GLU A 74 -16.33 12.60 -2.60
CA GLU A 74 -15.28 11.61 -2.32
C GLU A 74 -14.67 11.00 -3.59
N ASP A 75 -15.52 10.66 -4.56
CA ASP A 75 -15.16 10.00 -5.81
C ASP A 75 -14.42 10.90 -6.82
N ALA A 76 -14.16 12.16 -6.46
CA ALA A 76 -13.19 12.97 -7.17
C ALA A 76 -11.76 12.55 -6.84
N PHE A 77 -11.47 12.22 -5.58
CA PHE A 77 -10.11 12.12 -5.08
C PHE A 77 -9.50 10.73 -5.33
N THR A 78 -8.25 10.72 -5.76
CA THR A 78 -7.50 9.51 -6.13
C THR A 78 -6.13 9.51 -5.46
N ARG A 79 -5.50 8.34 -5.39
CA ARG A 79 -4.13 8.16 -4.88
C ARG A 79 -3.18 7.83 -6.04
N GLU A 80 -1.89 7.72 -5.72
CA GLU A 80 -0.92 7.05 -6.58
C GLU A 80 -1.41 5.67 -6.99
N THR A 81 -1.41 5.38 -8.28
CA THR A 81 -2.14 4.25 -8.85
C THR A 81 -1.43 2.90 -8.76
N ARG A 82 -0.19 2.87 -8.22
CA ARG A 82 0.47 1.62 -7.85
C ARG A 82 -0.12 1.00 -6.57
N VAL A 83 -0.67 1.84 -5.68
CA VAL A 83 -1.27 1.41 -4.41
C VAL A 83 -2.65 2.02 -4.24
N LEU A 84 -3.69 1.19 -4.29
CA LEU A 84 -5.06 1.64 -4.16
C LEU A 84 -5.71 1.14 -2.87
N ASP A 85 -6.60 1.93 -2.28
CA ASP A 85 -7.37 1.50 -1.11
C ASP A 85 -8.60 0.65 -1.49
N ALA A 86 -8.97 -0.27 -0.61
CA ALA A 86 -10.18 -1.08 -0.73
C ALA A 86 -10.81 -1.35 0.63
N THR A 87 -12.09 -1.71 0.64
CA THR A 87 -12.76 -2.25 1.83
C THR A 87 -12.73 -3.78 1.76
N ARG A 88 -12.12 -4.42 2.77
CA ARG A 88 -12.20 -5.87 2.91
C ARG A 88 -13.60 -6.26 3.39
N ILE A 89 -14.29 -7.09 2.63
CA ILE A 89 -15.72 -7.40 2.82
C ILE A 89 -15.97 -8.18 4.12
N SER A 90 -15.01 -9.02 4.53
CA SER A 90 -15.19 -9.90 5.70
C SER A 90 -15.32 -9.17 7.03
N ASP A 91 -14.73 -7.98 7.17
CA ASP A 91 -14.72 -7.22 8.42
C ASP A 91 -14.90 -5.70 8.26
N GLY A 92 -15.03 -5.21 7.03
CA GLY A 92 -15.18 -3.79 6.72
C GLY A 92 -13.89 -2.98 6.92
N ALA A 93 -12.73 -3.62 7.12
CA ALA A 93 -11.47 -2.92 7.29
C ALA A 93 -11.02 -2.25 5.97
N ILE A 94 -10.51 -1.03 6.06
CA ILE A 94 -9.84 -0.39 4.92
C ILE A 94 -8.42 -0.98 4.81
N VAL A 95 -8.06 -1.41 3.60
CA VAL A 95 -6.79 -2.05 3.26
C VAL A 95 -6.14 -1.34 2.08
N SER A 96 -4.85 -1.59 1.89
CA SER A 96 -4.09 -1.19 0.70
C SER A 96 -3.89 -2.38 -0.22
N LEU A 97 -4.11 -2.18 -1.52
CA LEU A 97 -3.82 -3.12 -2.59
C LEU A 97 -2.62 -2.56 -3.38
N LYS A 98 -1.45 -3.18 -3.24
CA LYS A 98 -0.22 -2.79 -3.94
C LYS A 98 0.01 -3.69 -5.15
N ARG A 99 0.14 -3.10 -6.34
CA ARG A 99 0.68 -3.79 -7.52
C ARG A 99 2.17 -4.01 -7.34
N VAL A 100 2.64 -5.24 -7.56
CA VAL A 100 4.03 -5.64 -7.41
C VAL A 100 4.59 -6.16 -8.74
N GLY A 101 5.86 -5.82 -9.01
CA GLY A 101 6.60 -6.26 -10.20
C GLY A 101 6.34 -5.42 -11.45
N LYS A 102 7.27 -5.52 -12.41
CA LYS A 102 7.15 -4.89 -13.74
C LYS A 102 6.20 -5.67 -14.62
N ASP A 103 5.72 -5.05 -15.71
CA ASP A 103 4.77 -5.67 -16.64
C ASP A 103 5.41 -6.93 -17.23
N GLY A 104 4.68 -8.06 -17.16
CA GLY A 104 5.19 -9.37 -17.59
C GLY A 104 6.04 -10.13 -16.55
N ASP A 105 6.33 -9.55 -15.38
CA ASP A 105 7.07 -10.25 -14.32
C ASP A 105 6.13 -11.04 -13.41
N THR A 106 6.27 -12.38 -13.44
CA THR A 106 5.42 -13.30 -12.66
C THR A 106 6.06 -13.72 -11.33
N GLU A 107 7.36 -13.48 -11.15
CA GLU A 107 8.16 -13.90 -10.00
C GLU A 107 8.90 -12.70 -9.38
N SER A 108 8.24 -12.04 -8.42
CA SER A 108 8.86 -10.92 -7.70
C SER A 108 9.41 -11.38 -6.35
N LYS A 109 10.72 -11.16 -6.16
CA LYS A 109 11.41 -11.35 -4.87
C LYS A 109 10.78 -10.51 -3.75
N GLU A 110 10.13 -9.41 -4.08
CA GLU A 110 9.38 -8.59 -3.13
C GLU A 110 8.25 -9.42 -2.49
N VAL A 111 7.52 -10.21 -3.29
CA VAL A 111 6.42 -11.06 -2.81
C VAL A 111 6.95 -12.13 -1.87
N ASP A 112 8.05 -12.80 -2.24
CA ASP A 112 8.66 -13.86 -1.41
C ASP A 112 9.09 -13.32 -0.04
N ILE A 113 9.75 -12.16 -0.02
CA ILE A 113 10.20 -11.51 1.21
C ILE A 113 9.01 -11.03 2.05
N ALA A 114 7.99 -10.44 1.43
CA ALA A 114 6.78 -9.99 2.14
C ALA A 114 6.01 -11.18 2.75
N GLN A 115 5.92 -12.29 2.03
CA GLN A 115 5.31 -13.53 2.52
C GLN A 115 6.14 -14.17 3.64
N LEU A 116 7.47 -14.18 3.54
CA LEU A 116 8.36 -14.65 4.60
C LEU A 116 8.04 -13.93 5.91
N PHE A 117 8.06 -12.59 5.91
CA PHE A 117 7.78 -11.80 7.11
C PHE A 117 6.33 -11.89 7.59
N SER A 118 5.40 -12.27 6.71
CA SER A 118 3.99 -12.50 7.05
C SER A 118 3.68 -13.95 7.46
N SER A 119 4.67 -14.85 7.40
CA SER A 119 4.51 -16.24 7.82
C SER A 119 4.12 -16.32 9.30
N GLU A 120 3.35 -17.34 9.67
CA GLU A 120 2.85 -17.48 11.06
C GLU A 120 3.98 -17.46 12.10
N ALA A 121 5.15 -18.02 11.76
CA ALA A 121 6.32 -18.05 12.63
C ALA A 121 6.90 -16.65 12.89
N LEU A 122 7.03 -15.82 11.85
CA LEU A 122 7.64 -14.50 11.95
C LEU A 122 6.65 -13.40 12.31
N ALA A 123 5.38 -13.53 11.93
CA ALA A 123 4.34 -12.54 12.20
C ALA A 123 4.03 -12.41 13.71
N LYS A 124 4.27 -13.47 14.50
CA LYS A 124 4.08 -13.45 15.97
C LYS A 124 5.22 -12.78 16.73
N ASP A 125 6.39 -12.61 16.12
CA ASP A 125 7.52 -11.93 16.77
C ASP A 125 7.22 -10.42 16.83
N LYS A 126 7.17 -9.86 18.04
CA LYS A 126 6.87 -8.44 18.24
C LYS A 126 7.94 -7.51 17.68
N ARG A 127 9.16 -8.03 17.45
CA ARG A 127 10.28 -7.31 16.82
C ARG A 127 10.10 -7.20 15.30
N ASN A 128 9.18 -7.98 14.72
CA ASN A 128 8.82 -7.89 13.32
C ASN A 128 8.03 -6.60 13.07
N HIS A 129 8.73 -5.64 12.49
CA HIS A 129 8.18 -4.38 12.00
C HIS A 129 8.04 -4.38 10.47
N CYS A 130 8.07 -5.52 9.78
CA CYS A 130 7.69 -5.57 8.37
C CYS A 130 6.17 -5.53 8.24
N ALA A 131 5.64 -4.76 7.29
CA ALA A 131 4.20 -4.69 7.08
C ALA A 131 3.64 -6.07 6.68
N PRO A 132 2.57 -6.55 7.34
CA PRO A 132 2.00 -7.84 7.03
C PRO A 132 1.26 -7.82 5.69
N VAL A 133 1.29 -8.95 4.98
CA VAL A 133 0.47 -9.25 3.82
C VAL A 133 -0.68 -10.14 4.28
N TYR A 134 -1.91 -9.73 3.99
CA TYR A 134 -3.10 -10.53 4.24
C TYR A 134 -3.33 -11.55 3.14
N ASP A 135 -3.27 -11.11 1.88
CA ASP A 135 -3.48 -11.96 0.71
C ASP A 135 -2.50 -11.60 -0.42
N VAL A 136 -2.18 -12.62 -1.23
CA VAL A 136 -1.42 -12.48 -2.47
C VAL A 136 -2.34 -12.85 -3.62
N LEU A 137 -2.79 -11.85 -4.36
CA LEU A 137 -3.77 -11.96 -5.42
C LEU A 137 -3.04 -12.00 -6.77
N LYS A 138 -3.19 -13.10 -7.50
CA LYS A 138 -2.55 -13.30 -8.81
C LYS A 138 -3.51 -12.92 -9.93
N VAL A 139 -3.09 -12.01 -10.80
CA VAL A 139 -3.83 -11.58 -11.99
C VAL A 139 -2.92 -11.72 -13.22
N PRO A 140 -3.46 -11.77 -14.45
CA PRO A 140 -2.63 -11.90 -15.65
C PRO A 140 -1.49 -10.86 -15.68
N GLY A 141 -0.24 -11.34 -15.74
CA GLY A 141 0.96 -10.50 -15.81
C GLY A 141 1.31 -9.71 -14.54
N LYS A 142 0.58 -9.88 -13.42
CA LYS A 142 0.80 -9.11 -12.18
C LYS A 142 0.50 -9.87 -10.89
N THR A 143 1.11 -9.41 -9.80
CA THR A 143 0.72 -9.79 -8.44
C THR A 143 0.25 -8.55 -7.68
N ILE A 144 -0.81 -8.69 -6.89
CA ILE A 144 -1.32 -7.67 -5.99
C ILE A 144 -1.19 -8.17 -4.55
N LEU A 145 -0.60 -7.37 -3.68
CA LEU A 145 -0.54 -7.62 -2.25
C LEU A 145 -1.66 -6.86 -1.55
N ALA A 146 -2.50 -7.56 -0.80
CA ALA A 146 -3.45 -6.94 0.13
C ALA A 146 -2.77 -6.76 1.49
N MET A 147 -2.72 -5.53 1.98
CA MET A 147 -1.93 -5.11 3.15
C MET A 147 -2.77 -4.19 4.05
N PRO A 148 -2.43 -3.98 5.34
CA PRO A 148 -3.08 -2.95 6.14
C PRO A 148 -2.97 -1.58 5.47
N LEU A 149 -4.03 -0.77 5.59
CA LEU A 149 -3.90 0.66 5.33
C LEU A 149 -2.99 1.26 6.41
N LEU A 150 -1.84 1.78 5.99
CA LEU A 150 -0.87 2.43 6.84
C LEU A 150 -0.77 3.92 6.50
N ARG A 151 -0.23 4.70 7.43
CA ARG A 151 0.02 6.14 7.25
C ARG A 151 1.52 6.43 7.31
N GLU A 152 1.97 7.44 6.61
CA GLU A 152 3.36 7.93 6.70
C GLU A 152 3.76 8.17 8.16
N HIS A 153 4.99 7.78 8.51
CA HIS A 153 5.45 7.72 9.89
C HIS A 153 5.42 9.08 10.63
N ASP A 154 5.62 10.18 9.91
CA ASP A 154 5.69 11.56 10.41
C ASP A 154 4.44 12.38 10.05
N ASN A 155 3.37 11.73 9.58
CA ASN A 155 2.09 12.37 9.30
C ASN A 155 0.99 11.74 10.17
N PRO A 156 0.46 12.44 11.19
CA PRO A 156 0.80 13.80 11.59
C PRO A 156 2.18 13.90 12.21
N ARG A 157 2.78 15.10 12.23
CA ARG A 157 4.12 15.32 12.81
C ARG A 157 4.20 14.82 14.25
N GLN A 158 5.35 14.28 14.63
CA GLN A 158 5.64 13.94 16.02
C GLN A 158 5.63 15.23 16.87
N HIS A 159 5.05 15.14 18.07
CA HIS A 159 4.87 16.29 18.97
C HIS A 159 5.96 16.39 20.05
N THR A 160 6.62 15.27 20.37
CA THR A 160 7.61 15.22 21.45
C THR A 160 8.88 14.49 21.00
N ILE A 161 9.99 14.78 21.66
CA ILE A 161 11.26 14.06 21.45
C ILE A 161 11.08 12.57 21.75
N TRP A 162 10.24 12.22 22.73
CA TRP A 162 9.99 10.84 23.10
C TRP A 162 9.26 10.04 22.02
N GLU A 163 8.38 10.68 21.25
CA GLU A 163 7.77 10.05 20.07
C GLU A 163 8.82 9.72 18.99
N ALA A 164 9.81 10.60 18.80
CA ALA A 164 10.92 10.35 17.88
C ALA A 164 11.86 9.24 18.38
N VAL A 165 12.17 9.24 19.69
CA VAL A 165 12.98 8.17 20.31
C VAL A 165 12.30 6.81 20.15
N GLU A 166 10.98 6.74 20.39
CA GLU A 166 10.21 5.50 20.23
C GLU A 166 10.13 5.05 18.78
N PHE A 167 9.98 6.00 17.84
CA PHE A 167 10.09 5.73 16.40
C PHE A 167 11.43 5.05 16.05
N PHE A 168 12.57 5.68 16.39
CA PHE A 168 13.89 5.12 16.10
C PHE A 168 14.09 3.75 16.76
N ARG A 169 13.63 3.58 18.00
CA ARG A 169 13.69 2.30 18.71
C ARG A 169 12.99 1.18 17.92
N GLN A 170 11.78 1.42 17.43
CA GLN A 170 11.02 0.43 16.64
C GLN A 170 11.68 0.14 15.29
N ILE A 171 12.15 1.17 14.58
CA ILE A 171 12.80 0.97 13.26
C ILE A 171 14.11 0.20 13.40
N PHE A 172 14.95 0.51 14.38
CA PHE A 172 16.18 -0.24 14.61
C PHE A 172 15.92 -1.67 15.06
N GLN A 173 14.87 -1.89 15.87
CA GLN A 173 14.43 -3.24 16.22
C GLN A 173 13.95 -4.03 15.00
N GLY A 174 13.17 -3.40 14.11
CA GLY A 174 12.72 -3.98 12.85
C GLY A 174 13.87 -4.37 11.91
N LEU A 175 14.81 -3.46 11.70
CA LEU A 175 15.99 -3.71 10.86
C LEU A 175 16.87 -4.82 11.44
N SER A 176 17.11 -4.81 12.76
CA SER A 176 17.84 -5.88 13.43
C SER A 176 17.13 -7.23 13.24
N PHE A 177 15.81 -7.26 13.37
CA PHE A 177 15.02 -8.46 13.14
C PHE A 177 15.13 -8.96 11.69
N MET A 178 15.04 -8.08 10.69
CA MET A 178 15.24 -8.45 9.29
C MET A 178 16.63 -9.07 9.06
N HIS A 179 17.66 -8.50 9.67
CA HIS A 179 19.03 -9.02 9.57
C HIS A 179 19.19 -10.40 10.23
N GLU A 180 18.49 -10.68 11.33
CA GLU A 180 18.43 -12.03 11.93
C GLU A 180 17.83 -13.07 10.96
N GLN A 181 16.95 -12.64 10.05
CA GLN A 181 16.38 -13.47 8.98
C GLN A 181 17.23 -13.46 7.69
N HIS A 182 18.45 -12.91 7.75
CA HIS A 182 19.36 -12.77 6.61
C HIS A 182 18.76 -11.97 5.46
N VAL A 183 17.91 -11.00 5.76
CA VAL A 183 17.33 -10.09 4.77
C VAL A 183 17.80 -8.66 5.03
N ALA A 184 18.37 -7.99 4.04
CA ALA A 184 18.63 -6.55 4.09
C ALA A 184 17.58 -5.78 3.27
N HIS A 185 17.02 -4.72 3.88
CA HIS A 185 15.98 -3.90 3.24
C HIS A 185 16.48 -3.12 2.01
N ARG A 186 17.69 -2.54 2.11
CA ARG A 186 18.40 -1.77 1.07
C ARG A 186 17.74 -0.49 0.53
N ASP A 187 16.53 -0.15 0.96
CA ASP A 187 15.85 1.12 0.64
C ASP A 187 15.12 1.70 1.86
N CYS A 188 15.79 1.70 3.02
CA CYS A 188 15.23 2.20 4.27
C CYS A 188 15.25 3.74 4.32
N LYS A 189 14.40 4.38 3.51
CA LYS A 189 14.15 5.83 3.47
C LYS A 189 12.81 6.20 4.15
N SER A 190 12.58 7.48 4.40
CA SER A 190 11.38 8.01 5.06
C SER A 190 10.07 7.46 4.50
N ASP A 191 9.98 7.37 3.18
CA ASP A 191 8.75 7.04 2.46
C ASP A 191 8.42 5.53 2.56
N ASN A 192 9.43 4.72 2.89
CA ASN A 192 9.29 3.29 3.13
C ASN A 192 9.08 2.96 4.62
N ILE A 193 8.82 3.99 5.43
CA ILE A 193 8.49 3.84 6.84
C ILE A 193 7.10 4.43 7.11
N THR A 194 6.22 3.59 7.62
CA THR A 194 4.81 3.91 7.88
C THR A 194 4.44 3.52 9.30
N MET A 195 3.20 3.78 9.72
CA MET A 195 2.68 3.41 11.03
C MET A 195 1.24 2.91 10.94
N ASP A 196 0.84 2.10 11.93
CA ASP A 196 -0.57 1.78 12.18
C ASP A 196 -1.29 3.05 12.65
N PRO A 197 -2.25 3.57 11.86
CA PRO A 197 -2.98 4.77 12.24
C PRO A 197 -4.11 4.50 13.23
N LYS A 198 -4.58 3.25 13.39
CA LYS A 198 -5.80 2.95 14.16
C LYS A 198 -5.77 3.50 15.60
N PRO A 199 -4.64 3.46 16.34
CA PRO A 199 -4.57 4.07 17.67
C PRO A 199 -4.79 5.58 17.68
N LEU A 200 -4.41 6.27 16.61
CA LEU A 200 -4.50 7.73 16.51
C LEU A 200 -5.87 8.21 16.03
N TYR A 201 -6.59 7.41 15.25
CA TYR A 201 -7.79 7.82 14.52
C TYR A 201 -9.03 7.04 15.01
N PRO A 202 -9.81 7.60 15.96
CA PRO A 202 -11.07 6.99 16.42
C PRO A 202 -12.06 6.73 15.29
N VAL A 203 -12.05 7.63 14.30
CA VAL A 203 -12.65 7.43 12.98
C VAL A 203 -11.50 7.54 12.00
N MET A 204 -11.34 6.51 11.19
CA MET A 204 -10.26 6.42 10.20
C MET A 204 -10.26 7.63 9.26
N TYR A 205 -9.09 8.00 8.77
CA TYR A 205 -8.94 9.01 7.74
C TYR A 205 -9.25 8.43 6.35
N HIS A 206 -9.51 9.29 5.37
CA HIS A 206 -9.71 8.91 3.99
C HIS A 206 -8.36 8.70 3.29
N PRO A 207 -8.11 7.56 2.62
CA PRO A 207 -6.82 7.27 2.01
C PRO A 207 -6.37 8.31 0.97
N ALA A 208 -7.28 8.86 0.16
CA ALA A 208 -6.94 9.89 -0.82
C ALA A 208 -6.92 11.33 -0.25
N GLU A 209 -7.49 11.54 0.93
CA GLU A 209 -7.64 12.86 1.56
C GLU A 209 -7.45 12.70 3.07
N ASP A 210 -6.19 12.67 3.50
CA ASP A 210 -5.78 12.16 4.80
C ASP A 210 -6.16 13.05 6.00
N ASP A 211 -6.67 14.24 5.73
CA ASP A 211 -7.24 15.19 6.69
C ASP A 211 -8.77 15.02 6.88
N ILE A 212 -9.42 14.21 6.05
CA ILE A 212 -10.86 13.95 6.06
C ILE A 212 -11.13 12.55 6.63
N LYS A 213 -12.30 12.34 7.25
CA LYS A 213 -12.76 11.01 7.69
C LYS A 213 -12.97 10.08 6.50
N SER A 214 -12.82 8.78 6.71
CA SER A 214 -12.96 7.75 5.68
C SER A 214 -14.34 7.72 5.00
N ASP A 215 -15.38 8.18 5.69
CA ASP A 215 -16.76 8.32 5.15
C ASP A 215 -17.01 9.69 4.49
N PHE A 216 -15.96 10.50 4.34
CA PHE A 216 -16.00 11.85 3.79
C PHE A 216 -16.89 12.85 4.54
N SER A 217 -17.35 12.53 5.75
CA SER A 217 -18.32 13.35 6.51
C SER A 217 -17.69 14.52 7.27
N GLY A 218 -16.49 14.95 6.87
CA GLY A 218 -15.74 16.07 7.45
C GLY A 218 -14.37 15.68 8.04
N ARG A 219 -13.73 16.61 8.74
CA ARG A 219 -12.33 16.48 9.18
C ARG A 219 -12.10 15.29 10.12
N ALA A 220 -11.01 14.56 9.88
CA ALA A 220 -10.54 13.50 10.77
C ALA A 220 -9.97 14.11 12.07
N LYS A 221 -10.47 13.63 13.22
CA LYS A 221 -9.89 13.94 14.53
C LYS A 221 -8.83 12.89 14.86
N ARG A 222 -7.77 13.31 15.55
CA ARG A 222 -6.66 12.43 15.90
C ARG A 222 -6.12 12.69 17.31
N PHE A 223 -5.54 11.65 17.90
CA PHE A 223 -4.75 11.73 19.12
C PHE A 223 -3.25 11.92 18.83
N THR A 224 -2.44 12.02 19.89
CA THR A 224 -0.98 12.06 19.82
C THR A 224 -0.39 10.68 20.06
N ARG A 225 0.81 10.41 19.54
CA ARG A 225 1.48 9.11 19.78
C ARG A 225 1.91 8.93 21.24
N THR A 226 2.10 10.04 21.96
CA THR A 226 2.35 10.04 23.41
C THR A 226 1.17 9.48 24.20
N SER A 227 -0.06 9.82 23.82
CA SER A 227 -1.27 9.33 24.49
C SER A 227 -1.77 7.99 23.93
N HIS A 228 -1.51 7.74 22.64
CA HIS A 228 -1.95 6.57 21.90
C HIS A 228 -0.77 6.03 21.08
N PRO A 229 0.11 5.21 21.67
CA PRO A 229 1.28 4.68 21.00
C PRO A 229 0.92 3.90 19.73
N VAL A 230 1.74 4.05 18.70
CA VAL A 230 1.57 3.39 17.40
C VAL A 230 2.67 2.35 17.17
N LYS A 231 2.39 1.39 16.30
CA LYS A 231 3.40 0.49 15.74
C LYS A 231 3.86 1.04 14.40
N TYR A 232 5.17 1.13 14.20
CA TYR A 232 5.78 1.49 12.92
C TYR A 232 6.07 0.25 12.08
N TYR A 233 6.03 0.42 10.76
CA TYR A 233 6.30 -0.63 9.79
C TYR A 233 7.27 -0.18 8.70
N LEU A 234 8.17 -1.08 8.33
CA LEU A 234 8.97 -1.08 7.12
C LEU A 234 8.12 -1.69 5.99
N ILE A 235 8.07 -0.98 4.87
CA ILE A 235 7.35 -1.39 3.66
C ILE A 235 8.31 -1.38 2.47
N ASP A 236 7.82 -1.87 1.34
CA ASP A 236 8.51 -1.83 0.05
C ASP A 236 9.82 -2.64 0.01
N PHE A 237 9.68 -3.93 -0.30
CA PHE A 237 10.81 -4.87 -0.35
C PHE A 237 11.37 -5.05 -1.76
N GLU A 238 11.04 -4.19 -2.72
CA GLU A 238 11.47 -4.30 -4.13
C GLU A 238 13.00 -4.39 -4.26
N LEU A 239 13.72 -3.59 -3.47
CA LEU A 239 15.18 -3.57 -3.45
C LEU A 239 15.79 -4.49 -2.39
N SER A 240 14.97 -5.18 -1.60
CA SER A 240 15.46 -6.07 -0.53
C SER A 240 16.19 -7.29 -1.10
N ARG A 241 17.11 -7.83 -0.29
CA ARG A 241 17.83 -9.06 -0.63
C ARG A 241 17.86 -10.01 0.55
N MET A 242 17.64 -11.29 0.24
CA MET A 242 17.89 -12.41 1.13
C MET A 242 19.29 -12.98 0.85
N TYR A 243 20.04 -13.27 1.91
CA TYR A 243 21.39 -13.83 1.88
C TYR A 243 21.40 -15.25 2.42
N ASP A 244 22.38 -16.04 1.97
CA ASP A 244 22.56 -17.40 2.47
C ASP A 244 22.99 -17.36 3.95
N PRO A 245 22.23 -17.99 4.87
CA PRO A 245 22.60 -18.05 6.29
C PRO A 245 23.89 -18.81 6.58
N ASN A 246 24.31 -19.69 5.66
CA ASN A 246 25.59 -20.42 5.77
C ASN A 246 26.72 -19.76 4.98
N GLY A 247 26.42 -18.64 4.30
CA GLY A 247 27.39 -17.89 3.53
C GLY A 247 28.35 -17.09 4.41
N PRO A 248 29.46 -16.58 3.83
CA PRO A 248 30.27 -15.57 4.51
C PRO A 248 29.44 -14.29 4.75
N PRO A 249 29.87 -13.41 5.69
CA PRO A 249 29.25 -12.10 5.85
C PRO A 249 29.08 -11.39 4.50
N PRO A 250 27.86 -10.95 4.14
CA PRO A 250 27.60 -10.42 2.81
C PRO A 250 28.37 -9.13 2.59
N LEU A 251 29.19 -9.09 1.54
CA LEU A 251 29.92 -7.91 1.08
C LEU A 251 29.37 -7.51 -0.29
N GLU A 252 28.46 -6.53 -0.34
CA GLU A 252 28.03 -5.96 -1.61
C GLU A 252 28.99 -4.86 -2.06
N THR A 253 29.72 -5.11 -3.15
CA THR A 253 30.76 -4.21 -3.68
C THR A 253 30.23 -3.18 -4.69
N LYS A 254 28.91 -3.08 -4.89
CA LYS A 254 28.31 -2.16 -5.87
C LYS A 254 27.47 -1.09 -5.19
N PHE A 255 28.14 -0.05 -4.69
CA PHE A 255 27.52 1.28 -4.68
C PHE A 255 27.51 1.76 -6.13
N ILE A 256 26.43 1.49 -6.86
CA ILE A 256 26.13 2.27 -8.07
C ILE A 256 25.60 3.60 -7.54
N ALA A 257 26.51 4.55 -7.31
CA ALA A 257 26.12 5.95 -7.29
C ALA A 257 25.55 6.24 -8.68
N TYR A 258 24.23 6.41 -8.78
CA TYR A 258 23.68 7.01 -9.98
C TYR A 258 24.17 8.47 -10.05
N PRO A 259 24.60 8.93 -11.23
CA PRO A 259 25.06 10.31 -11.45
C PRO A 259 23.95 11.34 -11.19
#